data_AF-A0A7Y4XBT9-F1
#
_entry.id   AF-A0A7Y4XBT9-F1
#
_cell.length_a   1.000
_cell.length_b   1.000
_cell.length_c   1.000
_cell.angle_alpha   90.00
_cell.angle_beta   90.00
_cell.angle_gamma   90.00
#
_symmetry.space_group_name_H-M   'P 1'
#
loop_
_entity.id
_entity.type
_entity.pdbx_description
1 polymer ?
#
loop_
_entity_poly.entity_id
_entity_poly.type
_entity_poly.pdbx_seq_one_letter_code
_entity_poly.pdbx_strand_id
1 'polypeptide(L)'
;MMPNNVYNIPVYGKPITLDDQGIYCAINRKTGEINNVFQLLYEGDSKEDQNWYFYQLKNTGKNGEMGWVILADNGDYPLKSLPTEEIKRHFDKPEFAEPKGAWQLMRNSRYGFGKFTPIHTEDEVKYAMILFSGTEMLVPLLIIKADDESLKSLAEPIQ
;
A
#
# COMPACT_ATOMS: atom_id res chain seq x y z
N MET A 1 -36.23 -7.19 -24.69
CA MET A 1 -35.09 -7.98 -24.20
C MET A 1 -34.25 -7.06 -23.33
N MET A 2 -34.17 -7.31 -22.03
CA MET A 2 -33.23 -6.57 -21.18
C MET A 2 -31.85 -7.20 -21.33
N PRO A 3 -30.78 -6.43 -21.56
CA PRO A 3 -29.43 -6.98 -21.51
C PRO A 3 -29.15 -7.40 -20.07
N ASN A 4 -28.93 -8.70 -19.87
CA ASN A 4 -28.32 -9.22 -18.65
C ASN A 4 -26.90 -8.64 -18.57
N ASN A 5 -26.75 -7.49 -17.92
CA ASN A 5 -25.45 -7.00 -17.48
C ASN A 5 -24.99 -7.90 -16.33
N VAL A 6 -24.43 -9.04 -16.70
CA VAL A 6 -23.62 -9.86 -15.79
C VAL A 6 -22.35 -9.04 -15.52
N TYR A 7 -22.42 -8.15 -14.53
CA TYR A 7 -21.21 -7.60 -13.93
C TYR A 7 -20.47 -8.80 -13.33
N ASN A 8 -19.42 -9.22 -14.03
CA ASN A 8 -18.51 -10.23 -13.53
C ASN A 8 -17.69 -9.56 -12.42
N ILE A 9 -18.29 -9.41 -11.24
CA ILE A 9 -17.65 -8.81 -10.07
C ILE A 9 -16.47 -9.71 -9.75
N PRO A 10 -15.22 -9.23 -9.82
CA PRO A 10 -14.09 -10.02 -9.36
C PRO A 10 -14.35 -10.33 -7.89
N VAL A 11 -14.58 -11.60 -7.57
CA VAL A 11 -14.68 -12.09 -6.19
C VAL A 11 -13.35 -11.82 -5.43
N TYR A 12 -12.31 -11.44 -6.16
CA TYR A 12 -10.95 -11.20 -5.71
C TYR A 12 -10.48 -9.82 -6.18
N GLY A 13 -9.89 -9.03 -5.27
CA GLY A 13 -9.31 -7.73 -5.62
C GLY A 13 -8.23 -7.89 -6.68
N LYS A 14 -8.00 -6.85 -7.51
CA LYS A 14 -6.96 -6.90 -8.53
C LYS A 14 -5.60 -7.17 -7.86
N PRO A 15 -4.79 -8.12 -8.38
CA PRO A 15 -3.50 -8.45 -7.79
C PRO A 15 -2.60 -7.21 -7.71
N ILE A 16 -1.63 -7.29 -6.80
CA ILE A 16 -0.52 -6.33 -6.77
C ILE A 16 0.45 -6.71 -7.90
N THR A 17 0.72 -5.78 -8.80
CA THR A 17 1.53 -5.97 -10.01
C THR A 17 2.67 -4.94 -10.07
N LEU A 18 3.54 -5.06 -11.07
CA LEU A 18 4.63 -4.09 -11.29
C LEU A 18 4.13 -2.66 -11.47
N ASP A 19 2.89 -2.46 -11.94
CA ASP A 19 2.28 -1.13 -12.06
C ASP A 19 1.97 -0.50 -10.70
N ASP A 20 1.96 -1.27 -9.61
CA ASP A 20 1.82 -0.75 -8.24
C ASP A 20 3.17 -0.29 -7.66
N GLN A 21 4.29 -0.52 -8.34
CA GLN A 21 5.57 0.07 -7.94
C GLN A 21 5.49 1.60 -7.95
N GLY A 22 6.12 2.25 -6.98
CA GLY A 22 6.21 3.71 -6.94
C GLY A 22 6.26 4.30 -5.54
N ILE A 23 6.09 5.61 -5.50
CA ILE A 23 6.08 6.42 -4.29
C ILE A 23 4.64 6.61 -3.81
N TYR A 24 4.45 6.55 -2.50
CA TYR A 24 3.17 6.70 -1.84
C TYR A 24 3.28 7.71 -0.72
N CYS A 25 2.22 8.50 -0.51
CA CYS A 25 2.19 9.54 0.50
C CYS A 25 1.01 9.32 1.43
N ALA A 26 1.25 9.44 2.74
CA ALA A 26 0.17 9.64 3.70
C ALA A 26 -0.02 11.14 3.90
N ILE A 27 -1.27 11.59 3.80
CA ILE A 27 -1.65 12.98 3.95
C ILE A 27 -2.31 13.17 5.32
N ASN A 28 -1.86 14.19 6.05
CA ASN A 28 -2.54 14.64 7.25
C ASN A 28 -3.89 15.25 6.86
N ARG A 29 -4.99 14.59 7.24
CA ARG A 29 -6.35 15.04 6.91
C ARG A 29 -6.71 16.42 7.44
N LYS A 30 -6.00 16.92 8.47
CA LYS A 30 -6.26 18.24 9.06
C LYS A 30 -5.55 19.36 8.31
N THR A 31 -4.30 19.14 7.89
CA THR A 31 -3.46 20.18 7.27
C THR A 31 -3.35 20.06 5.76
N GLY A 32 -3.67 18.89 5.19
CA GLY A 32 -3.45 18.58 3.78
C GLY A 32 -1.98 18.31 3.44
N GLU A 33 -1.08 18.40 4.42
CA GLU A 33 0.36 18.19 4.22
C GLU A 33 0.72 16.71 4.22
N ILE A 34 1.81 16.39 3.53
CA ILE A 34 2.38 15.03 3.55
C ILE A 34 3.09 14.81 4.86
N ASN A 35 2.70 13.77 5.59
CA ASN A 35 3.32 13.41 6.86
C ASN A 35 4.30 12.24 6.74
N ASN A 36 4.12 11.36 5.76
CA ASN A 36 5.00 10.22 5.50
C ASN A 36 5.07 9.96 4.00
N VAL A 37 6.27 9.60 3.55
CA VAL A 37 6.53 9.16 2.18
C VAL A 37 7.05 7.72 2.25
N PHE A 38 6.46 6.87 1.41
CA PHE A 38 6.78 5.46 1.30
C PHE A 38 7.17 5.12 -0.14
N GLN A 39 7.93 4.04 -0.31
CA GLN A 39 8.27 3.52 -1.62
C GLN A 39 8.03 2.01 -1.63
N LEU A 40 7.22 1.54 -2.58
CA LEU A 40 7.08 0.13 -2.91
C LEU A 40 7.95 -0.16 -4.13
N LEU A 41 8.83 -1.16 -4.02
CA LEU A 41 9.81 -1.50 -5.04
C LEU A 41 9.87 -3.01 -5.25
N TYR A 42 9.86 -3.44 -6.50
CA TYR A 42 10.14 -4.83 -6.87
C TYR A 42 11.58 -4.91 -7.38
N GLU A 43 12.45 -5.55 -6.60
CA GLU A 43 13.90 -5.61 -6.89
C GLU A 43 14.54 -6.92 -6.42
N GLY A 44 15.75 -7.17 -6.91
CA GLY A 44 16.56 -8.33 -6.61
C GLY A 44 17.72 -8.46 -7.60
N ASP A 45 18.81 -9.11 -7.20
CA ASP A 45 20.04 -9.22 -8.01
C ASP A 45 19.91 -10.25 -9.14
N SER A 46 18.94 -11.16 -9.04
CA SER A 46 18.66 -12.21 -10.02
C SER A 46 17.15 -12.29 -10.26
N LYS A 47 16.74 -13.03 -11.31
CA LYS A 47 15.31 -13.33 -11.54
C LYS A 47 14.71 -14.21 -10.45
N GLU A 48 15.53 -15.00 -9.76
CA GLU A 48 15.12 -15.93 -8.71
C GLU A 48 14.99 -15.23 -7.36
N ASP A 49 15.64 -14.07 -7.19
CA ASP A 49 15.65 -13.28 -5.95
C ASP A 49 14.80 -11.99 -6.03
N GLN A 50 14.00 -11.83 -7.08
CA GLN A 50 13.10 -10.68 -7.20
C GLN A 50 12.01 -10.74 -6.13
N ASN A 51 11.91 -9.68 -5.33
CA ASN A 51 10.95 -9.58 -4.25
C ASN A 51 10.41 -8.15 -4.10
N TRP A 52 9.26 -8.05 -3.42
CA TRP A 52 8.69 -6.76 -3.05
C TRP A 52 9.30 -6.27 -1.74
N TYR A 53 9.75 -5.02 -1.75
CA TYR A 53 10.27 -4.31 -0.59
C TYR A 53 9.51 -3.02 -0.38
N PHE A 54 9.40 -2.62 0.89
CA PHE A 54 8.66 -1.43 1.27
C PHE A 54 9.52 -0.55 2.16
N TYR A 55 9.65 0.70 1.78
CA TYR A 55 10.55 1.66 2.40
C TYR A 55 9.75 2.86 2.91
N GLN A 56 10.33 3.57 3.88
CA GLN A 56 9.85 4.87 4.32
C GLN A 56 10.99 5.87 4.28
N LEU A 57 10.72 7.06 3.74
CA LEU A 57 11.66 8.16 3.79
C LEU A 57 11.72 8.68 5.23
N LYS A 58 12.90 8.67 5.83
CA LYS A 58 13.13 9.17 7.19
C LYS A 58 14.35 10.07 7.22
N ASN A 59 14.40 10.93 8.22
CA ASN A 59 15.63 11.62 8.57
C ASN A 59 16.61 10.60 9.16
N THR A 60 17.70 10.34 8.46
CA THR A 60 18.71 9.33 8.80
C THR A 60 19.98 9.94 9.41
N GLY A 61 20.12 11.27 9.36
CA GLY A 61 21.32 11.98 9.82
C GLY A 61 21.03 13.09 10.84
N LYS A 62 22.05 13.53 11.56
CA LYS A 62 21.91 14.69 12.49
C LYS A 62 21.71 16.03 11.76
N ASN A 63 22.06 16.09 10.48
CA ASN A 63 22.02 17.31 9.66
C ASN A 63 20.72 17.44 8.83
N GLY A 64 19.71 16.60 9.05
CA GLY A 64 18.48 16.62 8.25
C GLY A 64 18.59 15.86 6.92
N GLU A 65 19.60 15.01 6.77
CA GLU A 65 19.73 14.13 5.62
C GLU A 65 18.58 13.12 5.60
N MET A 66 17.86 13.06 4.48
CA MET A 66 16.76 12.13 4.28
C MET A 66 17.27 10.88 3.57
N GLY A 67 16.87 9.71 4.06
CA GLY A 67 17.22 8.41 3.49
C GLY A 67 16.04 7.44 3.50
N TRP A 68 16.04 6.52 2.55
CA TRP A 68 15.08 5.42 2.51
C TRP A 68 15.47 4.36 3.53
N VAL A 69 14.56 4.10 4.47
CA VAL A 69 14.72 3.05 5.47
C VAL A 69 13.73 1.94 5.17
N ILE A 70 14.23 0.71 5.07
CA ILE A 70 13.38 -0.45 4.85
C ILE A 70 12.42 -0.65 6.04
N LEU A 71 11.14 -0.86 5.75
CA LEU A 71 10.11 -1.18 6.71
C LEU A 71 10.08 -2.68 6.96
N ALA A 72 10.96 -3.13 7.86
CA ALA A 72 11.08 -4.52 8.27
C ALA A 72 11.40 -4.63 9.76
N ASP A 73 11.32 -5.84 10.29
CA ASP A 73 11.77 -6.16 11.64
C ASP A 73 12.55 -7.48 11.63
N ASN A 74 13.62 -7.55 12.42
CA ASN A 74 14.45 -8.73 12.66
C ASN A 74 14.86 -9.54 11.41
N GLY A 75 15.15 -8.87 10.29
CA GLY A 75 15.64 -9.53 9.07
C GLY A 75 14.59 -10.12 8.14
N ASP A 76 13.29 -10.02 8.47
CA ASP A 76 12.21 -10.37 7.55
C ASP A 76 11.89 -9.18 6.66
N TYR A 77 12.72 -8.99 5.63
CA TYR A 77 12.67 -7.83 4.74
C TYR A 77 11.58 -7.92 3.67
N PRO A 78 11.49 -9.01 2.87
CA PRO A 78 10.58 -9.06 1.74
C PRO A 78 9.12 -9.12 2.16
N LEU A 79 8.24 -8.43 1.44
CA LEU A 79 6.81 -8.59 1.55
C LEU A 79 6.36 -9.88 0.84
N LYS A 80 5.50 -10.65 1.51
CA LYS A 80 4.91 -11.89 0.98
C LYS A 80 3.40 -11.72 0.86
N SER A 81 2.83 -12.14 -0.27
CA SER A 81 1.39 -12.14 -0.48
C SER A 81 0.69 -13.06 0.52
N LEU A 82 -0.46 -12.61 1.03
CA LEU A 82 -1.29 -13.44 1.90
C LEU A 82 -2.37 -14.19 1.10
N PRO A 83 -2.74 -15.41 1.54
CA PRO A 83 -3.91 -16.09 1.01
C PRO A 83 -5.19 -15.27 1.25
N THR A 84 -6.14 -15.35 0.31
CA THR A 84 -7.42 -14.60 0.39
C THR A 84 -8.18 -14.83 1.69
N GLU A 85 -8.17 -16.06 2.23
CA GLU A 85 -8.86 -16.38 3.49
C GLU A 85 -8.24 -15.67 4.70
N GLU A 86 -6.93 -15.43 4.69
CA GLU A 86 -6.26 -14.65 5.73
C GLU A 86 -6.58 -13.16 5.61
N ILE A 87 -6.63 -12.65 4.37
CA ILE A 87 -7.03 -11.26 4.10
C ILE A 87 -8.46 -11.01 4.59
N LYS A 88 -9.40 -11.92 4.30
CA LYS A 88 -10.79 -11.82 4.78
C LYS A 88 -10.84 -11.71 6.31
N ARG A 89 -10.07 -12.51 7.05
CA ARG A 89 -10.05 -12.43 8.52
C ARG A 89 -9.64 -11.05 9.05
N HIS A 90 -8.83 -10.30 8.31
CA HIS A 90 -8.43 -8.96 8.70
C HIS A 90 -9.49 -7.90 8.37
N PHE A 91 -10.19 -8.05 7.25
CA PHE A 91 -11.07 -7.02 6.70
C PHE A 91 -12.57 -7.34 6.79
N ASP A 92 -12.98 -8.51 7.28
CA ASP A 92 -14.39 -8.90 7.47
C ASP A 92 -14.99 -8.32 8.78
N LYS A 93 -14.50 -7.16 9.21
CA LYS A 93 -14.98 -6.46 10.40
C LYS A 93 -15.93 -5.32 9.99
N PRO A 94 -16.94 -4.98 10.82
CA PRO A 94 -17.93 -3.96 10.47
C PRO A 94 -17.33 -2.60 10.08
N GLU A 95 -16.21 -2.20 10.68
CA GLU A 95 -15.50 -0.95 10.37
C GLU A 95 -14.93 -0.89 8.93
N PHE A 96 -14.85 -2.02 8.23
CA PHE A 96 -14.38 -2.12 6.85
C PHE A 96 -15.49 -2.53 5.87
N ALA A 97 -16.75 -2.59 6.34
CA ALA A 97 -17.88 -3.00 5.51
C ALA A 97 -18.15 -2.05 4.33
N GLU A 98 -17.70 -0.80 4.42
CA GLU A 98 -17.78 0.19 3.35
C GLU A 98 -16.43 0.92 3.17
N PRO A 99 -16.01 1.21 1.93
CA PRO A 99 -16.68 0.88 0.67
C PRO A 99 -16.62 -0.62 0.32
N LYS A 100 -17.60 -1.11 -0.43
CA LYS A 100 -17.59 -2.49 -0.94
C LYS A 100 -16.49 -2.72 -1.98
N GLY A 101 -15.74 -3.79 -1.80
CA GLY A 101 -14.64 -4.17 -2.67
C GLY A 101 -13.85 -5.33 -2.12
N ALA A 102 -12.65 -5.52 -2.64
CA ALA A 102 -11.77 -6.59 -2.23
C ALA A 102 -10.35 -6.09 -2.03
N TRP A 103 -9.74 -6.56 -0.95
CA TRP A 103 -8.36 -6.27 -0.59
C TRP A 103 -7.41 -7.34 -1.15
N GLN A 104 -6.24 -6.88 -1.58
CA GLN A 104 -5.01 -7.66 -1.71
C GLN A 104 -4.01 -7.13 -0.70
N LEU A 105 -3.19 -8.01 -0.14
CA LEU A 105 -2.26 -7.67 0.94
C LEU A 105 -0.96 -8.46 0.78
N MET A 106 0.16 -7.75 0.84
CA MET A 106 1.47 -8.33 1.08
C MET A 106 1.99 -7.85 2.43
N ARG A 107 2.69 -8.70 3.18
CA ARG A 107 3.30 -8.32 4.45
C ARG A 107 4.61 -9.04 4.71
N ASN A 108 5.46 -8.42 5.51
CA ASN A 108 6.46 -9.11 6.31
C ASN A 108 5.93 -9.28 7.75
N SER A 109 6.81 -9.51 8.71
CA SER A 109 6.47 -9.74 10.10
C SER A 109 5.74 -8.55 10.76
N ARG A 110 5.99 -7.32 10.31
CA ARG A 110 5.53 -6.09 10.99
C ARG A 110 4.81 -5.10 10.10
N TYR A 111 5.11 -5.07 8.81
CA TYR A 111 4.57 -4.09 7.87
C TYR A 111 3.91 -4.78 6.69
N GLY A 112 2.86 -4.16 6.15
CA GLY A 112 2.20 -4.60 4.95
C GLY A 112 1.77 -3.47 4.05
N PHE A 113 1.58 -3.84 2.79
CA PHE A 113 1.06 -3.00 1.72
C PHE A 113 -0.25 -3.60 1.23
N GLY A 114 -1.32 -2.82 1.37
CA GLY A 114 -2.68 -3.19 0.96
C GLY A 114 -3.11 -2.45 -0.30
N LYS A 115 -3.76 -3.17 -1.20
CA LYS A 115 -4.44 -2.64 -2.39
C LYS A 115 -5.91 -3.01 -2.33
N PHE A 116 -6.77 -2.00 -2.33
CA PHE A 116 -8.22 -2.17 -2.33
C PHE A 116 -8.79 -1.87 -3.71
N THR A 117 -9.49 -2.84 -4.28
CA THR A 117 -10.23 -2.67 -5.53
C THR A 117 -11.72 -2.56 -5.21
N PRO A 118 -12.36 -1.41 -5.47
CA PRO A 118 -13.80 -1.25 -5.28
C PRO A 118 -14.61 -2.09 -6.27
N ILE A 119 -15.85 -2.43 -5.90
CA ILE A 119 -16.79 -3.14 -6.80
C ILE A 119 -17.26 -2.23 -7.94
N HIS A 120 -17.50 -0.95 -7.63
CA HIS A 120 -17.93 0.02 -8.62
C HIS A 120 -16.71 0.55 -9.37
N THR A 121 -16.71 0.40 -10.70
CA THR A 121 -15.57 0.74 -11.56
C THR A 121 -15.27 2.24 -11.65
N GLU A 122 -16.20 3.07 -11.18
CA GLU A 122 -16.04 4.53 -11.09
C GLU A 122 -15.26 4.94 -9.83
N ASP A 123 -15.22 4.07 -8.81
CA ASP A 123 -14.45 4.33 -7.60
C ASP A 123 -12.97 4.03 -7.85
N GLU A 124 -12.12 4.86 -7.23
CA GLU A 124 -10.67 4.71 -7.35
C GLU A 124 -10.13 3.55 -6.51
N VAL A 125 -9.08 2.91 -7.03
CA VAL A 125 -8.26 1.95 -6.26
C VAL A 125 -7.62 2.69 -5.08
N LYS A 126 -7.72 2.11 -3.89
CA LYS A 126 -7.13 2.69 -2.67
C LYS A 126 -5.96 1.85 -2.21
N TYR A 127 -5.01 2.49 -1.55
CA TYR A 127 -3.83 1.83 -1.01
C TYR A 127 -3.72 2.09 0.49
N ALA A 128 -3.06 1.17 1.21
CA ALA A 128 -2.81 1.33 2.63
C ALA A 128 -1.43 0.80 3.03
N MET A 129 -0.79 1.51 3.96
CA MET A 129 0.27 0.95 4.81
C MET A 129 -0.39 0.32 6.04
N ILE A 130 0.03 -0.90 6.38
CA ILE A 130 -0.57 -1.67 7.46
C ILE A 130 0.54 -2.08 8.44
N LEU A 131 0.28 -1.90 9.73
CA LEU A 131 1.13 -2.41 10.80
C LEU A 131 0.53 -3.68 11.39
N PHE A 132 1.40 -4.62 11.74
CA PHE A 132 1.03 -5.86 12.40
C PHE A 132 1.69 -5.98 13.77
N SER A 133 0.90 -6.48 14.73
CA SER A 133 1.38 -6.96 16.02
C SER A 133 1.22 -8.49 16.02
N GLY A 134 2.26 -9.20 15.61
CA GLY A 134 2.16 -10.64 15.35
C GLY A 134 1.20 -10.92 14.17
N THR A 135 0.10 -11.63 14.44
CA THR A 135 -0.95 -11.89 13.44
C THR A 135 -2.05 -10.83 13.45
N GLU A 136 -2.05 -9.90 14.39
CA GLU A 136 -3.10 -8.90 14.49
C GLU A 136 -2.79 -7.69 13.60
N MET A 137 -3.79 -7.31 12.79
CA MET A 137 -3.74 -6.10 11.97
C MET A 137 -4.13 -4.88 12.83
N LEU A 138 -3.24 -3.89 12.89
CA LEU A 138 -3.55 -2.58 13.46
C LEU A 138 -4.28 -1.70 12.44
N VAL A 139 -4.76 -0.53 12.88
CA VAL A 139 -5.51 0.40 12.01
C VAL A 139 -4.72 0.73 10.74
N PRO A 140 -5.24 0.42 9.54
CA PRO A 140 -4.57 0.73 8.28
C PRO A 140 -4.42 2.24 8.09
N LEU A 141 -3.23 2.67 7.67
CA LEU A 141 -2.97 4.03 7.23
C LEU A 141 -3.20 4.12 5.73
N LEU A 142 -4.25 4.84 5.30
CA LEU A 142 -4.47 5.09 3.89
C LEU A 142 -3.33 5.92 3.29
N ILE A 143 -2.85 5.48 2.13
CA ILE A 143 -1.78 6.13 1.37
C ILE A 143 -2.26 6.35 -0.07
N ILE A 144 -1.74 7.40 -0.69
CA ILE A 144 -2.06 7.79 -2.06
C ILE A 144 -0.81 7.57 -2.89
N LYS A 145 -0.97 6.94 -4.06
CA LYS A 145 0.14 6.80 -5.00
C LYS A 145 0.45 8.18 -5.57
N ALA A 146 1.68 8.65 -5.41
CA ALA A 146 2.08 9.93 -5.96
C ALA A 146 2.16 9.82 -7.49
N ASP A 147 1.54 10.76 -8.18
CA ASP A 147 1.76 10.96 -9.61
C ASP A 147 3.02 11.82 -9.86
N ASP A 148 3.45 11.87 -11.12
CA ASP A 148 4.65 12.61 -11.51
C ASP A 148 4.55 14.12 -11.19
N GLU A 149 3.35 14.69 -11.17
CA GLU A 149 3.11 16.10 -10.83
C GLU A 149 3.29 16.34 -9.33
N SER A 150 2.72 15.47 -8.50
CA SER A 150 2.88 15.47 -7.05
C SER A 150 4.34 15.30 -6.64
N LEU A 151 5.07 14.40 -7.32
CA LEU A 151 6.49 14.19 -7.09
C LEU A 151 7.34 15.41 -7.45
N LYS A 152 6.99 16.14 -8.52
CA LYS A 152 7.66 17.40 -8.86
C LYS A 152 7.43 18.47 -7.80
N SER A 153 6.21 18.60 -7.29
CA SER A 153 5.91 19.57 -6.23
C SER A 153 6.67 19.30 -4.92
N LEU A 154 7.07 18.04 -4.67
CA LEU A 154 7.87 17.65 -3.51
C LEU A 154 9.36 17.91 -3.70
N ALA A 155 9.82 18.06 -4.93
CA ALA A 155 11.21 18.31 -5.28
C ALA A 155 11.52 19.82 -5.41
N GLU A 156 10.51 20.67 -5.52
CA GLU A 156 10.70 22.12 -5.57
C GLU A 156 11.00 22.67 -4.17
N PRO A 157 12.13 23.39 -3.98
CA PRO A 157 12.41 24.02 -2.70
C PRO A 157 11.34 25.06 -2.41
N ILE A 158 10.83 25.05 -1.18
CA ILE A 158 9.96 26.11 -0.65
C ILE A 158 10.72 27.43 -0.83
N GLN A 159 10.21 28.31 -1.71
CA GLN A 159 10.76 29.66 -1.92
C GLN A 159 10.55 30.54 -0.70
#